data_AF-A0A4V6PWJ4-F1
#
_entry.id   AF-A0A4V6PWJ4-F1
#
_cell.length_a   1.000
_cell.length_b   1.000
_cell.length_c   1.000
_cell.angle_alpha   90.00
_cell.angle_beta   90.00
_cell.angle_gamma   90.00
#
_symmetry.space_group_name_H-M   'P 1'
#
loop_
_entity.id
_entity.type
_entity.pdbx_description
1 polymer ?
#
loop_
_entity_poly.entity_id
_entity_poly.type
_entity_poly.pdbx_seq_one_letter_code
_entity_poly.pdbx_strand_id
1 'polypeptide(L)'
;MTFTIFHPSGEDYVALARKEAEEAGFKSLYTVDEVNDTLASDGVTLVLVNSICGCAGGIARPAGKAILEELNKPIQAVTVFAGQQKEATSRARELFSGFAPSSPAFAVLENGAIKGMVERQEIEGFAPEEVVAKLKHLLT
;
A
#
# COMPACT_ATOMS: atom_id res chain seq x y z
N MET A 1 -20.00 26.39 25.09
CA MET A 1 -19.18 25.92 23.96
C MET A 1 -19.25 24.41 23.94
N THR A 2 -20.18 23.85 23.17
CA THR A 2 -20.30 22.41 22.99
C THR A 2 -19.08 21.97 22.18
N PHE A 3 -18.13 21.28 22.82
CA PHE A 3 -17.12 20.51 22.10
C PHE A 3 -17.90 19.43 21.35
N THR A 4 -18.16 19.65 20.07
CA THR A 4 -18.47 18.55 19.15
C THR A 4 -17.21 17.71 19.12
N ILE A 5 -17.15 16.70 19.99
CA ILE A 5 -16.28 15.55 19.83
C ILE A 5 -16.69 14.94 18.50
N PHE A 6 -16.00 15.37 17.45
CA PHE A 6 -16.09 14.82 16.11
C PHE A 6 -15.58 13.39 16.24
N HIS A 7 -16.48 12.46 16.56
CA HIS A 7 -16.23 11.04 16.31
C HIS A 7 -16.31 10.92 14.80
N PRO A 8 -15.18 10.77 14.09
CA PRO A 8 -15.26 10.57 12.66
C PRO A 8 -16.01 9.25 12.46
N SER A 9 -17.04 9.27 11.62
CA SER A 9 -17.71 8.03 11.22
C SER A 9 -16.69 7.15 10.47
N GLY A 10 -16.90 5.84 10.40
CA GLY A 10 -15.98 4.92 9.72
C GLY A 10 -15.63 5.33 8.27
N GLU A 11 -16.52 6.07 7.61
CA GLU A 11 -16.33 6.64 6.28
C GLU A 11 -15.29 7.78 6.21
N ASP A 12 -15.21 8.65 7.23
CA ASP A 12 -14.22 9.75 7.30
C ASP A 12 -12.78 9.21 7.37
N TYR A 13 -12.57 8.12 8.11
CA TYR A 13 -11.25 7.49 8.21
C TYR A 13 -10.77 6.89 6.88
N VAL A 14 -11.69 6.35 6.09
CA VAL A 14 -11.37 5.82 4.75
C VAL A 14 -11.01 6.98 3.81
N ALA A 15 -11.77 8.06 3.83
CA ALA A 15 -11.52 9.23 3.00
C ALA A 15 -10.15 9.86 3.32
N LEU A 16 -9.82 10.03 4.60
CA LEU A 16 -8.52 10.52 5.04
C LEU A 16 -7.39 9.57 4.62
N ALA A 17 -7.57 8.26 4.85
CA ALA A 17 -6.58 7.26 4.47
C ALA A 17 -6.28 7.23 2.98
N ARG A 18 -7.32 7.41 2.16
CA ARG A 18 -7.19 7.48 0.71
C ARG A 18 -6.43 8.73 0.31
N LYS A 19 -6.85 9.89 0.84
CA LYS A 19 -6.19 11.17 0.56
C LYS A 19 -4.69 11.11 0.89
N GLU A 20 -4.33 10.56 2.04
CA GLU A 20 -2.91 10.42 2.41
C GLU A 20 -2.13 9.46 1.51
N ALA A 21 -2.77 8.39 1.02
CA ALA A 21 -2.13 7.51 0.04
C ALA A 21 -1.91 8.22 -1.31
N GLU A 22 -2.89 9.00 -1.76
CA GLU A 22 -2.76 9.83 -2.97
C GLU A 22 -1.70 10.92 -2.80
N GLU A 23 -1.63 11.58 -1.63
CA GLU A 23 -0.59 12.55 -1.28
C GLU A 23 0.81 11.93 -1.16
N ALA A 24 0.89 10.64 -0.84
CA ALA A 24 2.11 9.86 -0.89
C ALA A 24 2.53 9.47 -2.32
N GLY A 25 1.68 9.70 -3.33
CA GLY A 25 1.93 9.37 -4.74
C GLY A 25 1.37 8.02 -5.18
N PHE A 26 0.55 7.36 -4.37
CA PHE A 26 -0.06 6.08 -4.73
C PHE A 26 -1.39 6.27 -5.46
N LYS A 27 -1.56 5.58 -6.58
CA LYS A 27 -2.84 5.51 -7.30
C LYS A 27 -3.75 4.45 -6.66
N SER A 28 -4.94 4.86 -6.23
CA SER A 28 -5.93 3.92 -5.68
C SER A 28 -6.53 3.07 -6.80
N LEU A 29 -6.46 1.75 -6.66
CA LEU A 29 -7.08 0.81 -7.61
C LEU A 29 -8.40 0.31 -7.04
N TYR A 30 -9.45 0.41 -7.86
CA TYR A 30 -10.82 0.09 -7.45
C TYR A 30 -11.30 -1.23 -8.03
N THR A 31 -10.81 -1.56 -9.22
CA THR A 31 -11.28 -2.70 -10.00
C THR A 31 -10.18 -3.75 -10.20
N VAL A 32 -10.63 -4.96 -10.48
CA VAL A 32 -9.76 -6.10 -10.83
C VAL A 32 -8.97 -5.83 -12.10
N ASP A 33 -9.58 -5.13 -13.06
CA ASP A 33 -8.97 -4.80 -14.34
C ASP A 33 -7.79 -3.84 -14.16
N GLU A 34 -7.98 -2.77 -13.37
CA GLU A 34 -6.90 -1.84 -13.01
C GLU A 34 -5.74 -2.54 -12.30
N VAL A 35 -6.04 -3.49 -11.41
CA VAL A 35 -5.04 -4.32 -10.73
C VAL A 35 -4.26 -5.15 -11.73
N ASN A 36 -4.93 -5.87 -12.63
CA ASN A 36 -4.26 -6.65 -13.66
C ASN A 36 -3.43 -5.78 -14.61
N ASP A 37 -3.96 -4.66 -15.08
CA ASP A 37 -3.27 -3.78 -16.04
C ASP A 37 -2.02 -3.13 -15.44
N THR A 38 -2.13 -2.66 -14.19
CA THR A 38 -0.97 -2.13 -13.45
C THR A 38 0.05 -3.22 -13.14
N LEU A 39 -0.40 -4.42 -12.76
CA LEU A 39 0.51 -5.50 -12.40
C LEU A 39 1.14 -6.15 -13.63
N ALA A 40 0.46 -6.13 -14.78
CA ALA A 40 0.99 -6.58 -16.06
C ALA A 40 1.87 -5.53 -16.75
N SER A 41 1.95 -4.30 -16.22
CA SER A 41 2.85 -3.28 -16.76
C SER A 41 4.31 -3.69 -16.62
N ASP A 42 5.08 -3.36 -17.66
CA ASP A 42 6.52 -3.49 -17.70
C ASP A 42 7.17 -2.49 -16.73
N GLY A 43 8.20 -2.92 -16.00
CA GLY A 43 8.85 -2.13 -14.95
C GLY A 43 8.49 -2.58 -13.53
N VAL A 44 8.69 -1.69 -12.57
CA VAL A 44 8.56 -2.00 -11.14
C VAL A 44 7.28 -1.38 -10.58
N THR A 45 6.43 -2.20 -10.00
CA THR A 45 5.15 -1.81 -9.41
C THR A 45 5.16 -2.07 -7.91
N LEU A 46 4.97 -1.01 -7.12
CA LEU A 46 4.82 -1.06 -5.68
C LEU A 46 3.33 -1.03 -5.33
N VAL A 47 2.83 -2.13 -4.77
CA VAL A 47 1.46 -2.26 -4.31
C VAL A 47 1.40 -2.13 -2.79
N LEU A 48 0.68 -1.13 -2.30
CA LEU A 48 0.34 -0.99 -0.90
C LEU A 48 -1.03 -1.60 -0.63
N VAL A 49 -1.07 -2.66 0.19
CA VAL A 49 -2.33 -3.22 0.72
C VAL A 49 -2.68 -2.45 1.99
N ASN A 50 -3.43 -1.37 1.82
CA ASN A 50 -3.82 -0.44 2.88
C ASN A 50 -5.04 -0.96 3.66
N SER A 51 -5.19 -0.47 4.89
CA SER A 51 -6.35 -0.74 5.76
C SER A 51 -6.63 0.46 6.66
N ILE A 52 -7.83 0.51 7.27
CA ILE A 52 -8.21 1.54 8.23
C ILE A 52 -7.54 1.37 9.61
N CYS A 53 -6.65 0.39 9.77
CA CYS A 53 -5.93 0.16 11.01
C CYS A 53 -4.89 1.27 11.25
N GLY A 54 -4.77 1.77 12.49
CA GLY A 54 -3.92 2.92 12.83
C GLY A 54 -2.44 2.79 12.43
N CYS A 55 -1.92 1.57 12.35
CA CYS A 55 -0.55 1.26 11.90
C CYS A 55 -0.30 1.67 10.44
N ALA A 56 -1.34 1.66 9.61
CA ALA A 56 -1.24 1.99 8.19
C ALA A 56 -1.04 3.50 7.97
N GLY A 57 -1.63 4.34 8.83
CA GLY A 57 -1.45 5.80 8.79
C GLY A 57 -0.08 6.24 9.33
N GLY A 58 0.39 5.61 10.41
CA GLY A 58 1.63 6.05 11.08
C GLY A 58 2.92 5.54 10.45
N ILE A 59 2.90 4.40 9.75
CA ILE A 59 4.14 3.72 9.29
C ILE A 59 4.11 3.49 7.79
N ALA A 60 3.06 2.82 7.28
CA ALA A 60 3.01 2.43 5.87
C ALA A 60 2.96 3.65 4.93
N ARG A 61 2.04 4.59 5.14
CA ARG A 61 1.94 5.78 4.28
C ARG A 61 3.23 6.62 4.22
N PRO A 62 3.86 7.01 5.35
CA PRO A 62 5.10 7.76 5.30
C PRO A 62 6.25 6.94 4.71
N ALA A 63 6.32 5.63 4.96
CA ALA A 63 7.32 4.77 4.34
C ALA A 63 7.14 4.70 2.81
N GLY A 64 5.91 4.53 2.34
CA GLY A 64 5.57 4.52 0.92
C GLY A 64 5.95 5.82 0.21
N LYS A 65 5.68 6.96 0.83
CA LYS A 65 6.09 8.27 0.29
C LYS A 65 7.61 8.40 0.23
N ALA A 66 8.28 8.11 1.34
CA ALA A 66 9.73 8.25 1.45
C ALA A 66 10.46 7.38 0.41
N ILE A 67 10.02 6.13 0.22
CA ILE A 67 10.64 5.27 -0.80
C ILE A 67 10.40 5.80 -2.22
N LEU A 68 9.23 6.37 -2.50
CA LEU A 68 8.94 6.96 -3.81
C LEU A 68 9.79 8.20 -4.11
N GLU A 69 10.03 9.04 -3.11
CA GLU A 69 10.91 10.20 -3.24
C GLU A 69 12.40 9.80 -3.32
N GLU A 70 12.79 8.71 -2.65
CA GLU A 70 14.18 8.24 -2.65
C GLU A 70 14.53 7.46 -3.94
N LEU A 71 13.56 6.76 -4.53
CA LEU A 71 13.76 6.01 -5.76
C LEU A 71 13.96 6.95 -6.95
N ASN A 72 15.15 6.89 -7.54
CA ASN A 72 15.48 7.61 -8.76
C ASN A 72 14.98 6.89 -10.05
N LYS A 73 13.99 6.01 -9.93
CA LYS A 73 13.48 5.16 -11.02
C LYS A 73 11.96 5.36 -11.16
N PRO A 74 11.40 5.30 -12.38
CA PRO A 74 9.95 5.30 -12.56
C PRO A 74 9.39 3.99 -11.99
N ILE A 75 8.78 4.06 -10.81
CA ILE A 75 8.04 2.94 -10.23
C ILE A 75 6.55 3.27 -10.21
N GLN A 76 5.71 2.27 -10.48
CA GLN A 76 4.26 2.42 -10.40
C GLN A 76 3.81 2.23 -8.95
N ALA A 77 3.46 3.30 -8.25
CA ALA A 77 2.91 3.24 -6.91
C ALA A 77 1.40 3.11 -6.95
N VAL A 78 0.88 1.98 -6.45
CA VAL A 78 -0.55 1.73 -6.38
C VAL A 78 -0.99 1.25 -5.01
N THR A 79 -2.22 1.51 -4.64
CA THR A 79 -2.77 1.13 -3.35
C THR A 79 -4.13 0.47 -3.50
N VAL A 80 -4.36 -0.58 -2.73
CA VAL A 80 -5.64 -1.29 -2.63
C VAL A 80 -6.11 -1.27 -1.18
N PHE A 81 -7.37 -0.93 -0.95
CA PHE A 81 -7.93 -0.92 0.41
C PHE A 81 -8.61 -2.24 0.74
N ALA A 82 -7.98 -3.00 1.63
CA ALA A 82 -8.55 -4.20 2.20
C ALA A 82 -9.79 -3.85 3.04
N GLY A 83 -10.98 -4.15 2.48
CA GLY A 83 -12.29 -3.93 3.12
C GLY A 83 -13.28 -3.20 2.23
N GLN A 84 -12.84 -2.12 1.57
CA GLN A 84 -13.63 -1.35 0.61
C GLN A 84 -13.54 -1.96 -0.80
N GLN A 85 -12.34 -2.29 -1.25
CA GLN A 85 -12.07 -2.85 -2.58
C GLN A 85 -11.76 -4.36 -2.46
N LYS A 86 -12.77 -5.16 -2.12
CA LYS A 86 -12.60 -6.61 -1.89
C LYS A 86 -12.13 -7.35 -3.13
N GLU A 87 -12.70 -7.05 -4.29
CA GLU A 87 -12.36 -7.72 -5.55
C GLU A 87 -10.93 -7.39 -5.99
N ALA A 88 -10.55 -6.11 -6.03
CA ALA A 88 -9.19 -5.67 -6.35
C ALA A 88 -8.15 -6.26 -5.37
N THR A 89 -8.45 -6.26 -4.07
CA THR A 89 -7.57 -6.84 -3.04
C THR A 89 -7.42 -8.35 -3.26
N SER A 90 -8.52 -9.06 -3.54
CA SER A 90 -8.48 -10.49 -3.81
C SER A 90 -7.64 -10.80 -5.05
N ARG A 91 -7.80 -10.01 -6.13
CA ARG A 91 -7.01 -10.19 -7.34
C ARG A 91 -5.52 -9.95 -7.12
N ALA A 92 -5.17 -8.88 -6.40
CA ALA A 92 -3.79 -8.60 -6.05
C ALA A 92 -3.18 -9.77 -5.25
N ARG A 93 -3.94 -10.34 -4.31
CA ARG A 93 -3.51 -11.52 -3.53
C ARG A 93 -3.29 -12.77 -4.37
N GLU A 94 -4.09 -13.01 -5.40
CA GLU A 94 -3.85 -14.13 -6.32
C GLU A 94 -2.51 -14.00 -7.06
N LEU A 95 -2.11 -12.75 -7.37
CA LEU A 95 -0.83 -12.46 -8.03
C LEU A 95 0.35 -12.55 -7.06
N PHE A 96 0.13 -12.30 -5.76
CA PHE A 96 1.11 -12.50 -4.69
C PHE A 96 1.23 -13.98 -4.26
N SER A 97 1.31 -14.88 -5.25
CA SER A 97 1.34 -16.32 -5.01
C SER A 97 2.51 -16.69 -4.10
N GLY A 98 2.21 -17.23 -2.91
CA GLY A 98 3.20 -17.62 -1.91
C GLY A 98 3.28 -16.74 -0.65
N PHE A 99 2.58 -15.60 -0.60
CA PHE A 99 2.54 -14.73 0.58
C PHE A 99 1.20 -14.80 1.32
N ALA A 100 1.25 -14.72 2.65
CA ALA A 100 0.04 -14.79 3.46
C ALA A 100 -0.77 -13.48 3.37
N PRO A 101 -2.11 -13.56 3.43
CA PRO A 101 -2.97 -12.37 3.39
C PRO A 101 -2.83 -11.55 4.68
N SER A 102 -1.88 -10.63 4.71
CA SER A 102 -1.60 -9.73 5.83
C SER A 102 -1.98 -8.28 5.49
N SER A 103 -2.40 -7.50 6.49
CA SER A 103 -2.67 -6.07 6.32
C SER A 103 -2.34 -5.28 7.60
N PRO A 104 -1.60 -4.15 7.50
CA PRO A 104 -1.00 -3.58 6.29
C PRO A 104 0.12 -4.45 5.68
N ALA A 105 0.34 -4.35 4.37
CA ALA A 105 1.43 -5.04 3.66
C ALA A 105 1.85 -4.27 2.40
N PHE A 106 3.10 -4.44 1.97
CA PHE A 106 3.62 -3.94 0.69
C PHE A 106 4.05 -5.09 -0.19
N ALA A 107 3.67 -5.08 -1.46
CA ALA A 107 4.17 -6.01 -2.46
C ALA A 107 4.93 -5.25 -3.53
N VAL A 108 6.06 -5.81 -3.96
CA VAL A 108 6.91 -5.28 -5.02
C VAL A 108 6.87 -6.28 -6.17
N LEU A 109 6.42 -5.80 -7.32
CA LEU A 109 6.35 -6.57 -8.55
C LEU A 109 7.28 -5.94 -9.58
N GLU A 110 7.87 -6.77 -10.40
CA GLU A 110 8.78 -6.37 -11.46
C GLU A 110 8.42 -7.17 -12.71
N ASN A 111 8.01 -6.49 -13.79
CA ASN A 111 7.61 -7.08 -15.07
C ASN A 111 6.56 -8.18 -14.93
N GLY A 112 5.53 -7.95 -14.10
CA GLY A 112 4.47 -8.93 -13.85
C GLY A 112 4.81 -10.08 -12.90
N ALA A 113 6.03 -10.12 -12.34
CA ALA A 113 6.44 -11.12 -11.36
C ALA A 113 6.58 -10.50 -9.96
N ILE A 114 6.13 -11.21 -8.92
CA ILE A 114 6.36 -10.81 -7.53
C ILE A 114 7.86 -10.93 -7.21
N LYS A 115 8.51 -9.80 -6.91
CA LYS A 115 9.93 -9.76 -6.52
C LYS A 115 10.08 -9.94 -5.01
N GLY A 116 9.16 -9.37 -4.23
CA GLY A 116 9.11 -9.56 -2.79
C GLY A 116 7.93 -8.83 -2.15
N MET A 117 7.66 -9.14 -0.88
CA MET A 117 6.59 -8.51 -0.11
C MET A 117 7.04 -8.29 1.32
N VAL A 118 6.65 -7.15 1.88
CA VAL A 118 6.82 -6.76 3.27
C VAL A 118 5.48 -6.96 3.97
N GLU A 119 5.41 -7.95 4.85
CA GLU A 119 4.18 -8.33 5.54
C GLU A 119 3.93 -7.46 6.78
N ARG A 120 2.72 -7.59 7.37
CA ARG A 120 2.35 -6.88 8.58
C ARG A 120 3.40 -7.04 9.69
N GLN A 121 3.99 -8.22 9.87
CA GLN A 121 4.97 -8.45 10.93
C GLN A 121 6.25 -7.63 10.76
N GLU A 122 6.59 -7.24 9.53
CA GLU A 122 7.74 -6.39 9.24
C GLU A 122 7.40 -4.89 9.30
N ILE A 123 6.11 -4.55 9.42
CA ILE A 123 5.62 -3.17 9.56
C ILE A 123 5.23 -2.91 11.02
N GLU A 124 4.56 -3.87 11.65
CA GLU A 124 4.08 -3.83 13.02
C GLU A 124 5.26 -4.07 13.98
N GLY A 125 5.80 -2.97 14.52
CA GLY A 125 6.94 -2.98 15.42
C GLY A 125 8.23 -2.41 14.82
N PHE A 126 8.20 -2.03 13.55
CA PHE A 126 9.33 -1.39 12.86
C PHE A 126 9.08 0.11 12.65
N ALA A 127 10.16 0.88 12.58
CA ALA A 127 10.11 2.28 12.21
C ALA A 127 9.78 2.41 10.70
N PRO A 128 9.14 3.52 10.26
CA PRO A 128 8.90 3.76 8.84
C PRO A 128 10.18 3.72 8.01
N GLU A 129 11.31 4.20 8.57
CA GLU A 129 12.62 4.18 7.91
C GLU A 129 13.15 2.75 7.66
N GLU A 130 12.89 1.82 8.59
CA GLU A 130 13.27 0.41 8.44
C GLU A 130 12.45 -0.25 7.32
N VAL A 131 11.15 0.06 7.24
CA VAL A 131 10.27 -0.42 6.17
C VAL A 131 10.74 0.15 4.82
N VAL A 132 11.12 1.43 4.76
CA VAL A 132 11.71 2.06 3.57
C VAL A 132 12.98 1.32 3.16
N ALA A 133 13.91 1.06 4.09
CA ALA A 133 15.15 0.37 3.80
C ALA A 133 14.91 -1.05 3.24
N LYS A 134 13.93 -1.78 3.79
CA LYS A 134 13.50 -3.09 3.26
C LYS A 134 12.94 -2.97 1.85
N LEU A 135 12.01 -2.04 1.63
CA LEU A 135 11.43 -1.78 0.30
C LEU A 135 12.53 -1.40 -0.70
N LYS A 136 13.46 -0.53 -0.31
CA LYS A 136 14.60 -0.14 -1.13
C LYS A 136 15.48 -1.33 -1.52
N HIS A 137 15.71 -2.27 -0.60
CA HIS A 137 16.46 -3.47 -0.90
C HIS A 137 15.72 -4.38 -1.89
N LEU A 138 14.39 -4.44 -1.85
CA LEU A 138 13.59 -5.16 -2.84
C LEU A 138 13.58 -4.45 -4.21
N LEU A 139 13.73 -3.12 -4.23
CA LEU A 139 13.65 -2.26 -5.41
C LEU A 139 15.04 -1.96 -6.05
N THR A 140 16.12 -2.35 -5.38
CA THR A 140 17.49 -2.36 -5.88
C THR A 140 17.67 -3.41 -6.97
#